data_AF-A0A950UCH2-F1
#
_entry.id   AF-A0A950UCH2-F1
#
_cell.length_a   1.000
_cell.length_b   1.000
_cell.length_c   1.000
_cell.angle_alpha   90.00
_cell.angle_beta   90.00
_cell.angle_gamma   90.00
#
_symmetry.space_group_name_H-M   'P 1'
#
loop_
_entity.id
_entity.type
_entity.pdbx_description
1 polymer ?
#
loop_
_entity_poly.entity_id
_entity_poly.type
_entity_poly.pdbx_seq_one_letter_code
_entity_poly.pdbx_strand_id
1 'polypeptide(L)'
;MILTPIPPGQLGAALDRFAGQLKHAADRAAFACIRATSPERATGSEAERHRQQALRVAAHLGVPVHRPGTHPGFNWDGAALDGGTEAYVILHEIAHFVLAPLERRRLVDFGLGPGPDTRERTAAEVAAVLPLIAREADEAEASLLGILWEAALGQPALASFLDQNWLEGIDRSAAAHFTQVLARLERRAVRYEALLAFHELP
;
A
#
# COMPACT_ATOMS: atom_id res chain seq x y z
N MET A 1 -4.16 -10.32 4.99
CA MET A 1 -5.04 -11.50 5.12
C MET A 1 -6.48 -11.00 5.12
N ILE A 2 -7.26 -11.31 4.08
CA ILE A 2 -8.71 -11.01 4.07
C ILE A 2 -9.39 -11.96 5.06
N LEU A 3 -9.86 -11.44 6.19
CA LEU A 3 -10.48 -12.27 7.24
C LEU A 3 -11.89 -12.75 6.85
N THR A 4 -12.55 -12.12 5.88
CA THR A 4 -13.79 -12.65 5.27
C THR A 4 -13.95 -12.11 3.84
N PRO A 5 -13.87 -12.96 2.80
CA PRO A 5 -14.08 -12.50 1.42
C PRO A 5 -15.52 -12.01 1.23
N ILE A 6 -15.67 -10.82 0.65
CA ILE A 6 -16.98 -10.28 0.28
C ILE A 6 -17.44 -10.95 -1.02
N PRO A 7 -18.62 -11.59 -1.06
CA PRO A 7 -19.11 -12.21 -2.28
C PRO A 7 -19.21 -11.18 -3.42
N PRO A 8 -18.85 -11.52 -4.68
CA PRO A 8 -18.86 -10.55 -5.79
C PRO A 8 -20.21 -9.83 -5.97
N GLY A 9 -21.33 -10.53 -5.81
CA GLY A 9 -22.67 -9.94 -5.89
C GLY A 9 -23.03 -8.96 -4.75
N GLN A 10 -22.25 -8.93 -3.67
CA GLN A 10 -22.45 -8.03 -2.53
C GLN A 10 -21.44 -6.88 -2.50
N LEU A 11 -20.37 -6.96 -3.30
CA LEU A 11 -19.29 -5.98 -3.31
C LEU A 11 -19.80 -4.56 -3.59
N GLY A 12 -20.65 -4.38 -4.61
CA GLY A 12 -21.20 -3.07 -4.95
C GLY A 12 -21.92 -2.41 -3.77
N ALA A 13 -22.81 -3.15 -3.10
CA ALA A 13 -23.56 -2.65 -1.95
C ALA A 13 -22.65 -2.36 -0.73
N ALA A 14 -21.60 -3.16 -0.53
CA ALA A 14 -20.60 -2.87 0.49
C ALA A 14 -19.84 -1.57 0.19
N LEU A 15 -19.39 -1.36 -1.05
CA LEU A 15 -18.70 -0.13 -1.45
C LEU A 15 -19.60 1.10 -1.34
N ASP A 16 -20.88 1.00 -1.69
CA ASP A 16 -21.86 2.07 -1.51
C ASP A 16 -22.07 2.41 -0.03
N ARG A 17 -22.19 1.39 0.82
CA ARG A 17 -22.34 1.59 2.27
C ARG A 17 -21.10 2.24 2.88
N PHE A 18 -19.91 1.83 2.47
CA PHE A 18 -18.67 2.45 2.92
C PHE A 18 -18.59 3.92 2.48
N ALA A 19 -18.85 4.22 1.21
CA ALA A 19 -18.87 5.58 0.69
C ALA A 19 -19.88 6.48 1.43
N GLY A 20 -21.07 5.95 1.74
CA GLY A 20 -22.11 6.68 2.46
C GLY A 20 -21.74 7.07 3.89
N GLN A 21 -20.71 6.44 4.49
CA GLN A 21 -20.23 6.76 5.84
C GLN A 21 -19.11 7.82 5.85
N LEU A 22 -18.51 8.13 4.69
CA LEU A 22 -17.42 9.11 4.58
C LEU A 22 -17.94 10.54 4.66
N LYS A 23 -17.59 11.23 5.75
CA LYS A 23 -18.14 12.56 6.07
C LYS A 23 -17.45 13.69 5.31
N HIS A 24 -16.14 13.59 5.09
CA HIS A 24 -15.37 14.66 4.45
C HIS A 24 -15.29 14.50 2.93
N ALA A 25 -15.23 15.62 2.21
CA ALA A 25 -15.16 15.61 0.75
C ALA A 25 -13.85 14.98 0.24
N ALA A 26 -12.73 15.23 0.93
CA ALA A 26 -11.44 14.63 0.62
C ALA A 26 -11.50 13.09 0.75
N ASP A 27 -12.03 12.56 1.85
CA ASP A 27 -12.21 11.11 2.04
C ASP A 27 -13.01 10.48 0.89
N ARG A 28 -14.13 11.11 0.51
CA ARG A 28 -14.96 10.63 -0.60
C ARG A 28 -14.23 10.67 -1.93
N ALA A 29 -13.46 11.72 -2.20
CA ALA A 29 -12.68 11.85 -3.42
C ALA A 29 -11.58 10.77 -3.50
N ALA A 30 -10.82 10.59 -2.41
CA ALA A 30 -9.79 9.56 -2.32
C ALA A 30 -10.39 8.15 -2.52
N PHE A 31 -11.48 7.84 -1.83
CA PHE A 31 -12.17 6.55 -2.02
C PHE A 31 -12.77 6.39 -3.42
N ALA A 32 -13.30 7.46 -4.03
CA ALA A 32 -13.82 7.41 -5.39
C ALA A 32 -12.73 7.03 -6.40
N CYS A 33 -11.50 7.55 -6.25
CA CYS A 33 -10.36 7.15 -7.06
C CYS A 33 -10.03 5.67 -6.91
N ILE A 34 -10.00 5.15 -5.67
CA ILE A 34 -9.75 3.72 -5.41
C ILE A 34 -10.85 2.87 -6.06
N ARG A 35 -12.11 3.21 -5.80
CA ARG A 35 -13.30 2.49 -6.30
C ARG A 35 -13.40 2.47 -7.83
N ALA A 36 -12.84 3.45 -8.52
CA ALA A 36 -12.86 3.51 -9.98
C ALA A 36 -11.95 2.45 -10.65
N THR A 37 -11.09 1.77 -9.87
CA THR A 37 -10.15 0.77 -10.37
C THR A 37 -10.69 -0.67 -10.24
N SER A 38 -10.02 -1.61 -10.90
CA SER A 38 -10.44 -3.02 -10.92
C SER A 38 -10.43 -3.66 -9.52
N PRO A 39 -11.47 -4.43 -9.14
CA PRO A 39 -11.43 -5.30 -7.95
C PRO A 39 -10.59 -6.57 -8.18
N GLU A 40 -10.16 -6.83 -9.41
CA GLU A 40 -9.34 -7.98 -9.79
C GLU A 40 -7.90 -7.55 -10.08
N ARG A 41 -6.94 -8.40 -9.67
CA ARG A 41 -5.52 -8.19 -9.95
C ARG A 41 -5.22 -8.33 -11.45
N ALA A 42 -4.37 -7.44 -11.95
CA ALA A 42 -3.84 -7.55 -13.30
C ALA A 42 -3.02 -8.84 -13.45
N THR A 43 -2.99 -9.42 -14.65
CA THR A 43 -2.22 -10.63 -14.97
C THR A 43 -1.42 -10.46 -16.26
N GLY A 44 -0.45 -11.34 -16.50
CA GLY A 44 0.33 -11.35 -17.75
C GLY A 44 1.05 -10.04 -18.04
N SER A 45 0.92 -9.55 -19.27
CA SER A 45 1.60 -8.32 -19.73
C SER A 45 1.13 -7.06 -19.00
N GLU A 46 -0.11 -7.02 -18.52
CA GLU A 46 -0.64 -5.89 -17.77
C GLU A 46 0.00 -5.81 -16.37
N ALA A 47 0.13 -6.95 -15.69
CA ALA A 47 0.83 -7.04 -14.42
C ALA A 47 2.29 -6.59 -14.55
N GLU A 48 2.97 -7.03 -15.62
CA GLU A 48 4.34 -6.61 -15.89
C GLU A 48 4.44 -5.10 -16.16
N ARG A 49 3.50 -4.52 -16.91
CA ARG A 49 3.44 -3.06 -17.13
C ARG A 49 3.29 -2.30 -15.81
N HIS A 50 2.41 -2.76 -14.92
CA HIS A 50 2.21 -2.15 -13.61
C HIS A 50 3.48 -2.25 -12.74
N ARG A 51 4.16 -3.40 -12.79
CA ARG A 51 5.43 -3.60 -12.08
C ARG A 51 6.49 -2.61 -12.57
N GLN A 52 6.64 -2.44 -13.88
CA GLN A 52 7.57 -1.45 -14.45
C GLN A 52 7.22 0.00 -14.09
N GLN A 53 5.93 0.35 -14.00
CA GLN A 53 5.51 1.66 -13.48
C GLN A 53 5.93 1.85 -12.01
N ALA A 54 5.70 0.84 -11.16
CA ALA A 54 6.08 0.89 -9.75
C ALA A 54 7.61 1.04 -9.57
N LEU A 55 8.40 0.35 -10.41
CA LEU A 55 9.86 0.52 -10.42
C LEU A 55 10.31 1.92 -10.86
N ARG A 56 9.60 2.56 -11.81
CA ARG A 56 9.86 3.97 -12.15
C ARG A 56 9.58 4.90 -10.98
N VAL A 57 8.54 4.62 -10.19
CA VAL A 57 8.25 5.36 -8.95
C VAL A 57 9.37 5.16 -7.92
N ALA A 58 9.84 3.93 -7.72
CA ALA A 58 10.98 3.65 -6.84
C ALA A 58 12.22 4.48 -7.23
N ALA A 59 12.57 4.45 -8.52
CA ALA A 59 13.71 5.21 -9.05
C ALA A 59 13.56 6.72 -8.84
N HIS A 60 12.36 7.27 -9.10
CA HIS A 60 12.10 8.69 -8.90
C HIS A 60 12.22 9.12 -7.43
N LEU A 61 11.72 8.30 -6.51
CA LEU A 61 11.74 8.58 -5.07
C LEU A 61 13.08 8.21 -4.41
N GLY A 62 14.06 7.74 -5.20
CA GLY A 62 15.38 7.36 -4.70
C GLY A 62 15.36 6.09 -3.84
N VAL A 63 14.37 5.23 -4.03
CA VAL A 63 14.29 3.92 -3.36
C VAL A 63 15.22 2.95 -4.07
N PRO A 64 16.25 2.40 -3.40
CA PRO A 64 17.13 1.41 -4.01
C PRO A 64 16.35 0.13 -4.32
N VAL A 65 16.63 -0.47 -5.48
CA VAL A 65 16.04 -1.75 -5.92
C VAL A 65 17.16 -2.70 -6.27
N HIS A 66 17.03 -3.96 -5.84
CA HIS A 66 17.98 -5.01 -6.18
C HIS A 66 18.03 -5.29 -7.68
N ARG A 67 19.16 -5.82 -8.14
CA ARG A 67 19.30 -6.25 -9.53
C ARG A 67 18.36 -7.44 -9.79
N PRO A 68 17.81 -7.57 -11.02
CA PRO A 68 17.00 -8.73 -11.39
C PRO A 68 17.70 -10.06 -11.07
N GLY A 69 16.96 -11.02 -10.51
CA GLY A 69 17.48 -12.34 -10.11
C GLY A 69 18.06 -12.38 -8.70
N THR A 70 18.11 -11.27 -7.98
CA THR A 70 18.31 -11.27 -6.53
C THR A 70 17.00 -11.70 -5.88
N HIS A 71 17.05 -12.71 -5.02
CA HIS A 71 15.88 -13.19 -4.28
C HIS A 71 16.13 -13.02 -2.78
N PRO A 72 15.98 -11.79 -2.26
CA PRO A 72 16.12 -11.56 -0.83
C PRO A 72 15.03 -12.32 -0.05
N GLY A 73 15.29 -12.60 1.23
CA GLY A 73 14.30 -13.17 2.16
C GLY A 73 13.19 -12.19 2.55
N PHE A 74 13.25 -10.94 2.07
CA PHE A 74 12.43 -9.79 2.46
C PHE A 74 12.10 -8.94 1.23
N ASN A 75 10.95 -8.26 1.24
CA ASN A 75 10.64 -7.26 0.21
C ASN A 75 11.51 -6.00 0.41
N TRP A 76 11.86 -5.67 1.67
CA TRP A 76 12.85 -4.65 2.02
C TRP A 76 13.85 -5.21 3.05
N ASP A 77 15.12 -5.32 2.67
CA ASP A 77 16.17 -5.92 3.50
C ASP A 77 16.97 -4.90 4.34
N GLY A 78 16.58 -3.63 4.33
CA GLY A 78 17.35 -2.53 4.94
C GLY A 78 18.33 -1.85 3.98
N ALA A 79 18.51 -2.36 2.77
CA ALA A 79 19.39 -1.79 1.76
C ALA A 79 18.67 -1.53 0.44
N ALA A 80 17.88 -2.48 -0.04
CA ALA A 80 17.16 -2.38 -1.30
C ALA A 80 15.85 -3.19 -1.30
N LEU A 81 14.93 -2.75 -2.16
CA LEU A 81 13.68 -3.43 -2.46
C LEU A 81 13.90 -4.65 -3.37
N ASP A 82 13.15 -5.74 -3.15
CA ASP A 82 12.93 -6.77 -4.18
C ASP A 82 12.06 -6.22 -5.33
N GLY A 83 12.67 -5.98 -6.50
CA GLY A 83 11.96 -5.55 -7.70
C GLY A 83 11.25 -6.68 -8.46
N GLY A 84 11.42 -7.94 -8.05
CA GLY A 84 10.87 -9.13 -8.69
C GLY A 84 9.45 -9.52 -8.24
N THR A 85 8.84 -8.74 -7.34
CA THR A 85 7.47 -8.93 -6.85
C THR A 85 6.45 -8.09 -7.64
N GLU A 86 5.19 -8.25 -7.29
CA GLU A 86 4.03 -7.61 -7.89
C GLU A 86 4.03 -6.09 -7.62
N ALA A 87 3.43 -5.33 -8.55
CA ALA A 87 3.40 -3.87 -8.49
C ALA A 87 2.85 -3.30 -7.18
N TYR A 88 1.80 -3.92 -6.63
CA TYR A 88 1.16 -3.48 -5.38
C TYR A 88 2.06 -3.71 -4.17
N VAL A 89 2.87 -4.77 -4.16
CA VAL A 89 3.88 -5.01 -3.13
C VAL A 89 4.99 -3.96 -3.24
N ILE A 90 5.49 -3.70 -4.45
CA ILE A 90 6.51 -2.66 -4.69
C ILE A 90 6.01 -1.29 -4.19
N LEU A 91 4.79 -0.88 -4.56
CA LEU A 91 4.24 0.43 -4.15
C LEU A 91 4.02 0.53 -2.65
N HIS A 92 3.63 -0.57 -2.00
CA HIS A 92 3.49 -0.64 -0.55
C HIS A 92 4.83 -0.45 0.17
N GLU A 93 5.90 -1.11 -0.29
CA GLU A 93 7.23 -0.95 0.30
C GLU A 93 7.83 0.45 0.03
N ILE A 94 7.59 1.02 -1.15
CA ILE A 94 7.95 2.42 -1.43
C ILE A 94 7.22 3.35 -0.44
N ALA A 95 5.95 3.06 -0.12
CA ALA A 95 5.19 3.86 0.83
C ALA A 95 5.81 3.77 2.23
N HIS A 96 6.21 2.58 2.67
CA HIS A 96 7.01 2.43 3.89
C HIS A 96 8.31 3.24 3.83
N PHE A 97 9.07 3.17 2.74
CA PHE A 97 10.33 3.91 2.61
C PHE A 97 10.12 5.43 2.73
N VAL A 98 9.09 5.98 2.09
CA VAL A 98 8.75 7.40 2.16
C VAL A 98 8.33 7.82 3.57
N LEU A 99 7.53 6.99 4.25
CA LEU A 99 7.01 7.27 5.59
C LEU A 99 8.02 6.97 6.70
N ALA A 100 8.96 6.05 6.50
CA ALA A 100 9.90 5.64 7.54
C ALA A 100 10.92 6.74 7.84
N PRO A 101 11.22 7.00 9.13
CA PRO A 101 12.40 7.77 9.53
C PRO A 101 13.68 7.18 8.94
N LEU A 102 14.68 8.03 8.68
CA LEU A 102 15.93 7.61 8.02
C LEU A 102 16.62 6.45 8.73
N GLU A 103 16.57 6.42 10.05
CA GLU A 103 17.19 5.39 10.89
C GLU A 103 16.54 4.02 10.66
N ARG A 104 15.23 4.01 10.41
CA ARG A 104 14.45 2.78 10.17
C ARG A 104 14.55 2.25 8.75
N ARG A 105 14.88 3.10 7.77
CA ARG A 105 15.11 2.65 6.40
C ARG A 105 16.24 1.62 6.32
N ARG A 106 17.18 1.62 7.26
CA ARG A 106 18.30 0.66 7.27
C ARG A 106 17.97 -0.70 7.91
N LEU A 107 16.74 -0.87 8.37
CA LEU A 107 16.28 -2.09 9.02
C LEU A 107 15.47 -2.93 8.04
N VAL A 108 15.61 -4.25 8.16
CA VAL A 108 14.71 -5.24 7.54
C VAL A 108 13.25 -4.91 7.89
N ASP A 109 12.37 -4.93 6.89
CA ASP A 109 10.95 -4.59 7.02
C ASP A 109 10.73 -3.27 7.81
N PHE A 110 11.65 -2.32 7.65
CA PHE A 110 11.67 -1.02 8.35
C PHE A 110 11.63 -1.12 9.89
N GLY A 111 12.01 -2.27 10.45
CA GLY A 111 11.94 -2.57 11.87
C GLY A 111 10.50 -2.77 12.39
N LEU A 112 9.56 -3.11 11.51
CA LEU A 112 8.19 -3.48 11.87
C LEU A 112 8.08 -4.94 12.34
N GLY A 113 9.01 -5.80 11.91
CA GLY A 113 8.90 -7.24 12.11
C GLY A 113 8.22 -7.92 10.93
N PRO A 114 7.99 -9.24 11.02
CA PRO A 114 7.61 -10.03 9.85
C PRO A 114 6.20 -9.69 9.36
N GLY A 115 6.11 -9.30 8.10
CA GLY A 115 4.87 -9.23 7.33
C GLY A 115 4.36 -10.60 6.88
N PRO A 116 3.28 -10.63 6.08
CA PRO A 116 2.72 -11.86 5.52
C PRO A 116 3.68 -12.55 4.55
N ASP A 117 4.44 -11.78 3.77
CA ASP A 117 5.34 -12.29 2.72
C ASP A 117 6.80 -12.45 3.19
N THR A 118 7.10 -12.06 4.44
CA THR A 118 8.43 -12.20 5.02
C THR A 118 8.83 -13.68 5.13
N ARG A 119 9.85 -14.09 4.37
CA ARG A 119 10.34 -15.48 4.35
C ARG A 119 11.23 -15.77 5.55
N GLU A 120 12.09 -14.82 5.90
CA GLU A 120 13.04 -14.94 7.02
C GLU A 120 12.46 -14.35 8.31
N ARG A 121 11.35 -14.93 8.78
CA ARG A 121 10.53 -14.40 9.89
C ARG A 121 11.33 -14.13 11.17
N THR A 122 12.19 -15.06 11.59
CA THR A 122 13.01 -14.90 12.81
C THR A 122 13.91 -13.67 12.74
N ALA A 123 14.52 -13.40 11.58
CA ALA A 123 15.40 -12.25 11.41
C ALA A 123 14.61 -10.94 11.45
N ALA A 124 13.43 -10.89 10.83
CA ALA A 124 12.54 -9.74 10.94
C ALA A 124 12.04 -9.51 12.39
N GLU A 125 11.70 -10.58 13.13
CA GLU A 125 11.30 -10.47 14.54
C GLU A 125 12.39 -9.84 15.41
N VAL A 126 13.64 -10.23 15.20
CA VAL A 126 14.81 -9.65 15.89
C VAL A 126 15.04 -8.20 15.50
N ALA A 127 14.81 -7.84 14.23
CA ALA A 127 14.96 -6.48 13.73
C ALA A 127 13.82 -5.52 14.17
N ALA A 128 12.75 -6.06 14.75
CA ALA A 128 11.56 -5.28 15.05
C ALA A 128 11.76 -4.34 16.26
N VAL A 129 11.59 -3.04 16.05
CA VAL A 129 11.89 -2.00 17.05
C VAL A 129 10.65 -1.26 17.57
N LEU A 130 9.51 -1.39 16.88
CA LEU A 130 8.27 -0.73 17.29
C LEU A 130 7.44 -1.60 18.23
N PRO A 131 6.63 -1.02 19.14
CA PRO A 131 5.54 -1.75 19.78
C PRO A 131 4.40 -2.03 18.78
N LEU A 132 3.58 -3.06 19.06
CA LEU A 132 2.54 -3.55 18.15
C LEU A 132 1.62 -2.44 17.61
N ILE A 133 1.08 -1.59 18.49
CA ILE A 133 0.16 -0.51 18.10
C ILE A 133 0.82 0.48 17.12
N ALA A 134 2.10 0.78 17.30
CA ALA A 134 2.83 1.66 16.39
C ALA A 134 3.08 0.98 15.03
N ARG A 135 3.29 -0.34 15.02
CA ARG A 135 3.40 -1.13 13.77
C ARG A 135 2.10 -1.08 12.99
N GLU A 136 0.97 -1.34 13.63
CA GLU A 136 -0.35 -1.29 12.98
C GLU A 136 -0.67 0.08 12.41
N ALA A 137 -0.28 1.16 13.12
CA ALA A 137 -0.44 2.52 12.63
C ALA A 137 0.40 2.80 11.38
N ASP A 138 1.68 2.41 11.39
CA ASP A 138 2.60 2.52 10.26
C ASP A 138 2.13 1.71 9.06
N GLU A 139 1.70 0.46 9.30
CA GLU A 139 1.17 -0.45 8.29
C GLU A 139 -0.06 0.15 7.60
N ALA A 140 -1.01 0.67 8.37
CA ALA A 140 -2.20 1.30 7.81
C ALA A 140 -1.86 2.53 6.95
N GLU A 141 -0.88 3.35 7.37
CA GLU A 141 -0.44 4.51 6.59
C GLU A 141 0.25 4.08 5.27
N ALA A 142 1.17 3.13 5.33
CA ALA A 142 1.87 2.63 4.14
C ALA A 142 0.92 1.91 3.18
N SER A 143 0.02 1.08 3.71
CA SER A 143 -1.08 0.44 3.00
C SER A 143 -1.92 1.45 2.22
N LEU A 144 -2.48 2.46 2.91
CA LEU A 144 -3.36 3.43 2.27
C LEU A 144 -2.59 4.27 1.23
N LEU A 145 -1.36 4.69 1.54
CA LEU A 145 -0.55 5.45 0.59
C LEU A 145 -0.23 4.64 -0.68
N GLY A 146 0.16 3.37 -0.53
CA GLY A 146 0.39 2.46 -1.65
C GLY A 146 -0.86 2.29 -2.52
N ILE A 147 -2.03 2.08 -1.89
CA ILE A 147 -3.32 1.98 -2.58
C ILE A 147 -3.67 3.27 -3.34
N LEU A 148 -3.43 4.44 -2.74
CA LEU A 148 -3.68 5.72 -3.39
C LEU A 148 -2.76 5.94 -4.60
N TRP A 149 -1.52 5.46 -4.53
CA TRP A 149 -0.60 5.47 -5.68
C TRP A 149 -1.01 4.48 -6.76
N GLU A 150 -1.48 3.28 -6.41
CA GLU A 150 -2.09 2.36 -7.37
C GLU A 150 -3.23 3.06 -8.12
N ALA A 151 -4.11 3.75 -7.40
CA ALA A 151 -5.25 4.46 -7.99
C ALA A 151 -4.80 5.59 -8.93
N ALA A 152 -3.81 6.38 -8.50
CA ALA A 152 -3.23 7.45 -9.30
C ALA A 152 -2.53 6.95 -10.58
N LEU A 153 -1.97 5.74 -10.55
CA LEU A 153 -1.31 5.11 -11.70
C LEU A 153 -2.29 4.33 -12.60
N GLY A 154 -3.58 4.26 -12.23
CA GLY A 154 -4.59 3.47 -12.94
C GLY A 154 -4.45 1.96 -12.74
N GLN A 155 -3.78 1.52 -11.67
CA GLN A 155 -3.60 0.12 -11.30
C GLN A 155 -4.78 -0.39 -10.44
N PRO A 156 -4.93 -1.72 -10.22
CA PRO A 156 -6.01 -2.31 -9.42
C PRO A 156 -6.01 -1.98 -7.91
N ALA A 157 -6.15 -0.71 -7.55
CA ALA A 157 -6.17 -0.22 -6.18
C ALA A 157 -7.33 -0.78 -5.35
N LEU A 158 -8.49 -0.99 -5.97
CA LEU A 158 -9.64 -1.62 -5.31
C LEU A 158 -9.32 -3.06 -4.91
N ALA A 159 -8.57 -3.80 -5.73
CA ALA A 159 -8.09 -5.13 -5.36
C ALA A 159 -7.21 -5.07 -4.10
N SER A 160 -6.25 -4.14 -4.01
CA SER A 160 -5.45 -3.94 -2.78
C SER A 160 -6.27 -3.51 -1.58
N PHE A 161 -7.25 -2.63 -1.78
CA PHE A 161 -8.15 -2.19 -0.72
C PHE A 161 -8.94 -3.38 -0.12
N LEU A 162 -9.34 -4.33 -0.96
CA LEU A 162 -10.00 -5.56 -0.54
C LEU A 162 -9.03 -6.56 0.10
N ASP A 163 -7.86 -6.79 -0.50
CA ASP A 163 -6.83 -7.73 -0.02
C ASP A 163 -6.30 -7.37 1.38
N GLN A 164 -6.27 -6.07 1.66
CA GLN A 164 -5.83 -5.50 2.94
C GLN A 164 -6.99 -5.24 3.91
N ASN A 165 -8.18 -5.74 3.58
CA ASN A 165 -9.36 -5.77 4.45
C ASN A 165 -9.83 -4.39 4.95
N TRP A 166 -9.71 -3.34 4.13
CA TRP A 166 -10.15 -1.99 4.52
C TRP A 166 -11.66 -1.84 4.75
N LEU A 167 -12.45 -2.84 4.33
CA LEU A 167 -13.88 -2.93 4.62
C LEU A 167 -14.19 -3.69 5.92
N GLU A 168 -13.18 -4.10 6.69
CA GLU A 168 -13.38 -4.79 7.96
C GLU A 168 -14.13 -3.91 8.96
N GLY A 169 -15.20 -4.48 9.54
CA GLY A 169 -16.07 -3.72 10.42
C GLY A 169 -16.79 -2.58 9.71
N ILE A 170 -17.24 -2.80 8.46
CA ILE A 170 -17.95 -1.81 7.65
C ILE A 170 -19.10 -1.11 8.37
N ASP A 171 -19.80 -1.81 9.26
CA ASP A 171 -20.93 -1.24 10.02
C ASP A 171 -20.51 -0.53 11.32
N ARG A 172 -19.21 -0.47 11.62
CA ARG A 172 -18.69 0.03 12.92
C ARG A 172 -17.54 1.01 12.80
N SER A 173 -16.48 0.64 12.09
CA SER A 173 -15.17 1.29 12.22
C SER A 173 -14.45 1.57 10.90
N ALA A 174 -14.78 0.87 9.80
CA ALA A 174 -14.02 0.95 8.55
C ALA A 174 -13.86 2.38 8.03
N ALA A 175 -14.97 3.12 7.89
CA ALA A 175 -14.96 4.49 7.39
C ALA A 175 -14.19 5.45 8.33
N ALA A 176 -14.37 5.31 9.65
CA ALA A 176 -13.65 6.11 10.62
C ALA A 176 -12.15 5.82 10.60
N HIS A 177 -11.75 4.56 10.44
CA HIS A 177 -10.35 4.16 10.32
C HIS A 177 -9.72 4.76 9.05
N PHE A 178 -10.39 4.63 7.90
CA PHE A 178 -9.95 5.25 6.64
C PHE A 178 -9.74 6.75 6.77
N THR A 179 -10.73 7.48 7.29
CA THR A 179 -10.62 8.93 7.53
C THR A 179 -9.45 9.27 8.45
N GLN A 180 -9.23 8.50 9.53
CA GLN A 180 -8.13 8.74 10.46
C GLN A 180 -6.76 8.55 9.79
N VAL A 181 -6.61 7.49 9.00
CA VAL A 181 -5.35 7.19 8.30
C VAL A 181 -5.08 8.24 7.23
N LEU A 182 -6.08 8.60 6.42
CA LEU A 182 -5.93 9.63 5.39
C LEU A 182 -5.51 10.97 6.00
N ALA A 183 -6.17 11.39 7.09
CA ALA A 183 -5.81 12.61 7.80
C ALA A 183 -4.38 12.57 8.38
N ARG A 184 -3.86 11.40 8.76
CA ARG A 184 -2.45 11.26 9.18
C ARG A 184 -1.51 11.49 7.99
N LEU A 185 -1.78 10.87 6.84
CA LEU A 185 -0.98 11.05 5.63
C LEU A 185 -0.94 12.53 5.20
N GLU A 186 -2.08 13.22 5.23
CA GLU A 186 -2.16 14.65 4.93
C GLU A 186 -1.29 15.50 5.87
N ARG A 187 -1.30 15.20 7.17
CA ARG A 187 -0.45 15.90 8.16
C ARG A 187 1.04 15.67 7.96
N ARG A 188 1.42 14.52 7.39
CA ARG A 188 2.81 14.22 7.01
C ARG A 188 3.21 14.93 5.71
N ALA A 189 2.34 15.77 5.16
CA ALA A 189 2.49 16.48 3.89
C ALA A 189 2.77 15.55 2.70
N VAL A 190 2.42 14.27 2.83
CA VAL A 190 2.55 13.29 1.75
C VAL A 190 1.34 13.45 0.85
N ARG A 191 1.43 14.36 -0.13
CA ARG A 191 0.39 14.50 -1.16
C ARG A 191 0.57 13.40 -2.20
N TYR A 192 -0.37 12.48 -2.30
CA TYR A 192 -0.39 11.48 -3.38
C TYR A 192 -0.55 12.15 -4.77
N GLU A 193 -1.07 13.38 -4.81
CA GLU A 193 -1.12 14.25 -6.01
C GLU A 193 0.27 14.52 -6.60
N ALA A 194 1.35 14.45 -5.81
CA ALA A 194 2.71 14.61 -6.31
C ALA A 194 3.11 13.50 -7.30
N LEU A 195 2.39 12.37 -7.34
CA LEU A 195 2.55 11.33 -8.36
C LEU A 195 1.65 11.53 -9.60
N LEU A 196 0.68 12.45 -9.60
CA LEU A 196 -0.14 12.71 -10.79
C LEU A 196 0.62 13.48 -11.89
N ALA A 197 1.77 14.08 -11.56
CA ALA A 197 2.69 14.65 -12.55
C ALA A 197 3.36 13.60 -13.46
N PHE A 198 3.15 12.30 -13.21
CA PHE A 198 3.75 11.20 -13.98
C PHE A 198 2.91 10.78 -15.19
N HIS A 199 1.68 11.29 -15.35
CA HIS A 199 0.91 11.10 -16.58
C HIS A 199 1.60 11.75 -17.81
N GLU A 200 2.62 12.58 -17.61
CA GLU A 200 3.37 13.28 -18.66
C GLU A 200 4.79 12.74 -18.90
N LEU A 201 5.22 11.67 -18.20
CA LEU A 201 6.52 11.06 -18.49
C LEU A 201 6.37 10.03 -19.62
N PRO A 202 7.09 10.21 -20.75
CA PRO A 202 6.99 9.34 -21.92
C PRO A 202 7.33 7.86 -21.65
#